data_AF-A0A257MD26-F1
#
_entry.id   AF-A0A257MD26-F1
#
_cell.length_a   1.000
_cell.length_b   1.000
_cell.length_c   1.000
_cell.angle_alpha   90.00
_cell.angle_beta   90.00
_cell.angle_gamma   90.00
#
_symmetry.space_group_name_H-M   'P 1'
#
loop_
_entity.id
_entity.type
_entity.pdbx_description
1 polymer ?
#
loop_
_entity_poly.entity_id
_entity_poly.type
_entity_poly.pdbx_seq_one_letter_code
_entity_poly.pdbx_strand_id
1 'polypeptide(L)'
;MGDDGATGRGNRGNGLITPMRPMTMEAIAGKNPVSHVGKIYNVMAQKAAADIAEMEGVAEAYVTLVSRIGSPISQPLLRGVQIGSDMKMTAEVEAGINSILDWHLENAEDLVEQFVQGKLTLF
;
A
#
# COMPACT_ATOMS: atom_id res chain seq x y z
N MET A 1 -1.47 -34.71 15.30
CA MET A 1 -1.35 -33.74 14.18
C MET A 1 -0.28 -32.75 14.58
N GLY A 2 0.63 -32.40 13.66
CA GLY A 2 1.85 -31.62 13.92
C GLY A 2 2.09 -30.62 12.79
N ASP A 3 1.10 -29.75 12.55
CA ASP A 3 1.26 -28.60 11.65
C ASP A 3 1.88 -27.43 12.42
N ASP A 4 2.88 -26.81 11.82
CA ASP A 4 3.57 -25.64 12.35
C ASP A 4 3.22 -24.38 11.53
N GLY A 5 3.14 -23.24 12.21
CA GLY A 5 2.88 -21.93 11.61
C GLY A 5 4.03 -20.96 11.85
N ALA A 6 4.30 -20.10 10.87
CA ALA A 6 5.27 -19.01 11.00
C ALA A 6 4.73 -17.70 10.42
N THR A 7 5.04 -16.59 11.09
CA THR A 7 4.63 -15.24 10.67
C THR A 7 5.10 -14.94 9.25
N GLY A 8 4.22 -14.32 8.45
CA GLY A 8 4.55 -13.93 7.08
C GLY A 8 4.45 -15.05 6.04
N ARG A 9 4.03 -16.26 6.41
CA ARG A 9 3.82 -17.40 5.47
C ARG A 9 2.37 -17.59 5.01
N GLY A 10 1.49 -16.63 5.28
CA GLY A 10 0.09 -16.66 4.89
C GLY A 10 -0.31 -15.51 3.97
N ASN A 11 -1.48 -14.93 4.25
CA ASN A 11 -2.06 -13.80 3.54
C ASN A 11 -1.13 -12.57 3.50
N ARG A 12 -1.34 -11.66 2.53
CA ARG A 12 -0.53 -10.44 2.36
C ARG A 12 -0.95 -9.29 3.26
N GLY A 13 -1.16 -8.07 2.76
CA GLY A 13 -1.77 -6.98 3.55
C GLY A 13 -3.26 -6.76 3.26
N ASN A 14 -3.78 -7.44 2.22
CA ASN A 14 -5.15 -7.31 1.73
C ASN A 14 -6.11 -8.48 2.07
N GLY A 15 -5.58 -9.58 2.58
CA GLY A 15 -6.35 -10.70 3.15
C GLY A 15 -6.15 -11.98 2.36
N LEU A 16 -5.38 -11.90 1.29
CA LEU A 16 -5.32 -12.91 0.25
C LEU A 16 -3.87 -13.25 -0.10
N ILE A 17 -3.71 -14.40 -0.75
CA ILE A 17 -2.51 -14.77 -1.50
C ILE A 17 -2.91 -14.72 -2.98
N THR A 18 -2.40 -13.74 -3.71
CA THR A 18 -2.82 -13.43 -5.08
C THR A 18 -1.67 -13.66 -6.07
N PRO A 19 -1.38 -14.90 -6.48
CA PRO A 19 -0.18 -15.24 -7.27
C PRO A 19 -0.10 -14.51 -8.63
N MET A 20 -1.23 -14.05 -9.17
CA MET A 20 -1.31 -13.31 -10.43
C MET A 20 -1.28 -11.79 -10.25
N ARG A 21 -1.04 -11.28 -9.04
CA ARG A 21 -0.94 -9.85 -8.73
C ARG A 21 0.44 -9.57 -8.11
N PRO A 22 1.01 -8.37 -8.31
CA PRO A 22 2.21 -7.96 -7.58
C PRO A 22 1.97 -8.05 -6.06
N MET A 23 2.93 -8.63 -5.35
CA MET A 23 2.87 -8.79 -3.90
C MET A 23 4.23 -8.46 -3.29
N THR A 24 4.23 -7.93 -2.07
CA THR A 24 5.44 -7.81 -1.26
C THR A 24 5.66 -9.08 -0.43
N MET A 25 6.93 -9.45 -0.29
CA MET A 25 7.38 -10.53 0.60
C MET A 25 7.50 -10.08 2.06
N GLU A 26 7.35 -8.78 2.34
CA GLU A 26 7.44 -8.27 3.70
C GLU A 26 6.30 -8.81 4.57
N ALA A 27 6.65 -9.38 5.72
CA ALA A 27 5.68 -9.75 6.74
C ALA A 27 5.25 -8.51 7.51
N ILE A 28 3.95 -8.22 7.53
CA ILE A 28 3.40 -7.04 8.22
C ILE A 28 3.02 -7.32 9.68
N ALA A 29 2.61 -8.56 9.98
CA ALA A 29 2.22 -8.96 11.32
C ALA A 29 3.41 -8.89 12.30
N GLY A 30 3.15 -8.34 13.50
CA GLY A 30 4.16 -8.18 14.57
C GLY A 30 5.18 -7.05 14.35
N LYS A 31 5.19 -6.38 13.19
CA LYS A 31 6.07 -5.22 12.95
C LYS A 31 5.56 -3.95 13.63
N ASN A 32 6.50 -3.10 14.07
CA ASN A 32 6.19 -1.83 14.73
C ASN A 32 5.34 -0.94 13.81
N PRO A 33 4.14 -0.54 14.22
CA PRO A 33 3.23 0.24 13.37
C PRO A 33 3.66 1.68 13.12
N VAL A 34 4.58 2.21 13.93
CA VAL A 34 5.08 3.60 13.86
C VAL A 34 6.32 3.72 12.99
N SER A 35 7.27 2.78 13.13
CA SER A 35 8.60 2.93 12.51
C SER A 35 8.87 1.94 11.36
N HIS A 36 8.09 0.86 11.25
CA HIS A 36 8.36 -0.15 10.22
C HIS A 36 7.74 0.22 8.88
N VAL A 37 8.54 0.86 8.02
CA VAL A 37 8.08 1.40 6.73
C VAL A 37 7.39 0.36 5.86
N GLY A 38 7.87 -0.89 5.82
CA GLY A 38 7.23 -1.95 5.03
C GLY A 38 5.80 -2.30 5.46
N LYS A 39 5.44 -2.07 6.74
CA LYS A 39 4.07 -2.25 7.23
C LYS A 39 3.18 -1.07 6.82
N ILE A 40 3.69 0.12 7.01
CA ILE A 40 3.00 1.38 6.70
C ILE A 40 2.74 1.47 5.20
N TYR A 41 3.75 1.26 4.36
CA TYR A 41 3.65 1.33 2.92
C TYR A 41 2.74 0.26 2.32
N ASN A 42 2.65 -0.93 2.92
CA ASN A 42 1.74 -1.97 2.41
C ASN A 42 0.28 -1.52 2.51
N VAL A 43 -0.12 -1.03 3.68
CA VAL A 43 -1.50 -0.56 3.89
C VAL A 43 -1.76 0.76 3.15
N MET A 44 -0.80 1.68 3.14
CA MET A 44 -0.90 2.93 2.40
C MET A 44 -1.06 2.68 0.89
N ALA A 45 -0.25 1.80 0.31
CA ALA A 45 -0.36 1.44 -1.10
C ALA A 45 -1.72 0.80 -1.42
N GLN A 46 -2.25 -0.03 -0.52
CA GLN A 46 -3.58 -0.61 -0.69
C GLN A 46 -4.69 0.44 -0.67
N LYS A 47 -4.63 1.41 0.27
CA LYS A 47 -5.59 2.51 0.35
C LYS A 47 -5.52 3.42 -0.87
N ALA A 48 -4.32 3.85 -1.25
CA ALA A 48 -4.13 4.67 -2.44
C ALA A 48 -4.59 3.96 -3.72
N ALA A 49 -4.32 2.65 -3.86
CA ALA A 49 -4.79 1.87 -4.99
C ALA A 49 -6.32 1.76 -5.03
N ALA A 50 -6.99 1.65 -3.87
CA ALA A 50 -8.44 1.65 -3.79
C ALA A 50 -9.03 2.99 -4.27
N ASP A 51 -8.50 4.11 -3.79
CA ASP A 51 -8.96 5.44 -4.19
C ASP A 51 -8.72 5.71 -5.68
N ILE A 52 -7.57 5.29 -6.22
CA ILE A 52 -7.29 5.40 -7.67
C ILE A 52 -8.25 4.53 -8.48
N ALA A 53 -8.64 3.35 -7.98
CA ALA A 53 -9.60 2.48 -8.66
C ALA A 53 -11.03 3.04 -8.68
N GLU A 54 -11.35 4.03 -7.84
CA GLU A 54 -12.64 4.74 -7.87
C GLU A 54 -12.71 5.82 -8.96
N MET A 55 -11.56 6.19 -9.57
CA MET A 55 -11.55 7.12 -10.70
C MET A 55 -12.29 6.53 -11.90
N GLU A 56 -13.11 7.34 -12.56
CA GLU A 56 -13.88 6.91 -13.73
C GLU A 56 -12.96 6.30 -14.80
N GLY A 57 -13.34 5.14 -15.33
CA GLY A 57 -12.58 4.44 -16.38
C GLY A 57 -11.38 3.62 -15.90
N VAL A 58 -11.05 3.62 -14.61
CA VAL A 58 -10.01 2.72 -14.05
C VAL A 58 -10.62 1.37 -13.72
N ALA A 59 -10.11 0.31 -14.35
CA ALA A 59 -10.54 -1.07 -14.07
C ALA A 59 -9.66 -1.74 -13.01
N GLU A 60 -8.37 -1.43 -12.99
CA GLU A 60 -7.40 -1.93 -12.01
C GLU A 60 -6.40 -0.85 -11.64
N ALA A 61 -5.95 -0.85 -10.39
CA ALA A 61 -4.88 0.03 -9.92
C ALA A 61 -3.89 -0.74 -9.04
N TYR A 62 -2.60 -0.47 -9.25
CA TYR A 62 -1.51 -1.04 -8.48
C TYR A 62 -0.58 0.08 -8.04
N VAL A 63 -0.30 0.16 -6.75
CA VAL A 63 0.61 1.14 -6.16
C VAL A 63 1.82 0.43 -5.58
N THR A 64 3.02 0.89 -5.93
CA THR A 64 4.29 0.41 -5.39
C THR A 64 5.03 1.58 -4.75
N LEU A 65 5.32 1.46 -3.46
CA LEU A 65 6.12 2.44 -2.71
C LEU A 65 7.44 1.79 -2.29
N VAL A 66 8.56 2.45 -2.60
CA VAL A 66 9.90 1.98 -2.21
C VAL A 66 10.51 3.02 -1.29
N SER A 67 10.88 2.60 -0.08
CA SER A 67 11.57 3.48 0.87
C SER A 67 13.08 3.47 0.65
N ARG A 68 13.74 4.55 1.04
CA ARG A 68 15.20 4.57 1.26
C ARG A 68 15.47 4.73 2.76
N ILE A 69 16.37 3.90 3.30
CA ILE A 69 16.78 3.97 4.71
C ILE A 69 17.21 5.41 5.05
N GLY A 70 16.70 5.94 6.17
CA GLY A 70 16.97 7.29 6.65
C GLY A 70 16.16 8.40 5.97
N SER A 71 15.30 8.09 5.00
CA SER A 71 14.36 9.07 4.41
C SER A 71 13.04 9.09 5.20
N PRO A 72 12.35 10.24 5.29
CA PRO A 72 11.02 10.32 5.87
C PRO A 72 10.03 9.36 5.19
N ILE A 73 9.04 8.85 5.93
CA ILE A 73 7.99 7.97 5.39
C ILE A 73 7.21 8.66 4.27
N SER A 74 6.97 9.96 4.40
CA SER A 74 6.31 10.79 3.38
C SER A 74 7.16 11.01 2.11
N GLN A 75 8.44 10.62 2.10
CA GLN A 75 9.37 10.80 0.98
C GLN A 75 9.94 9.46 0.49
N PRO A 76 9.13 8.62 -0.17
CA PRO A 76 9.60 7.38 -0.77
C PRO A 76 10.64 7.67 -1.87
N LEU A 77 11.56 6.74 -2.06
CA LEU A 77 12.51 6.73 -3.17
C LEU A 77 11.79 6.59 -4.52
N LEU A 78 10.70 5.81 -4.55
CA LEU A 78 9.90 5.57 -5.74
C LEU A 78 8.42 5.47 -5.38
N ARG A 79 7.60 6.10 -6.21
CA ARG A 79 6.13 6.01 -6.24
C ARG A 79 5.74 5.49 -7.63
N GLY A 80 5.46 4.20 -7.73
CA GLY A 80 5.03 3.57 -8.97
C GLY A 80 3.53 3.37 -8.95
N VAL A 81 2.84 3.80 -10.00
CA VAL A 81 1.42 3.48 -10.24
C VAL A 81 1.29 2.81 -11.58
N GLN A 82 0.57 1.69 -11.60
CA GLN A 82 0.12 1.04 -12.83
C GLN A 82 -1.40 0.99 -12.80
N ILE A 83 -2.03 1.45 -13.87
CA ILE A 83 -3.48 1.37 -14.04
C ILE A 83 -3.82 0.48 -15.23
N GLY A 84 -4.81 -0.38 -15.05
CA GLY A 84 -5.51 -1.06 -16.14
C GLY A 84 -6.71 -0.21 -16.54
N SER A 85 -6.69 0.36 -17.74
CA SER A 85 -7.74 1.26 -18.22
C SER A 85 -7.70 1.38 -19.74
N ASP A 86 -8.87 1.62 -20.36
CA ASP A 86 -8.99 2.01 -21.77
C ASP A 86 -8.80 3.52 -21.99
N MET A 87 -8.61 4.28 -20.90
CA MET A 87 -8.38 5.72 -20.96
C MET A 87 -6.99 6.05 -21.51
N LYS A 88 -6.89 7.21 -22.15
CA LYS A 88 -5.58 7.81 -22.46
C LYS A 88 -5.01 8.44 -21.19
N MET A 89 -3.75 8.15 -20.90
CA MET A 89 -3.02 8.84 -19.85
C MET A 89 -2.79 10.30 -20.27
N THR A 90 -3.58 11.21 -19.71
CA THR A 90 -3.41 12.66 -19.87
C THR A 90 -2.72 13.26 -18.65
N ALA A 91 -2.20 14.48 -18.79
CA ALA A 91 -1.62 15.21 -17.66
C ALA A 91 -2.62 15.45 -16.52
N GLU A 92 -3.92 15.55 -16.83
CA GLU A 92 -4.98 15.71 -15.83
C GLU A 92 -5.21 14.43 -15.02
N VAL A 93 -5.25 13.27 -15.68
CA VAL A 93 -5.35 11.97 -15.00
C VAL A 93 -4.11 11.73 -14.13
N GLU A 94 -2.92 12.01 -14.67
CA GLU A 94 -1.66 11.89 -13.93
C GLU A 94 -1.63 12.82 -12.71
N ALA A 95 -2.12 14.05 -12.84
CA ALA A 95 -2.22 14.99 -11.71
C ALA A 95 -3.22 14.50 -10.65
N GLY A 96 -4.35 13.93 -11.06
CA GLY A 96 -5.32 13.32 -10.15
C GLY A 96 -4.72 12.16 -9.33
N ILE A 97 -4.02 11.24 -10.01
CA ILE A 97 -3.32 10.12 -9.37
C ILE A 97 -2.26 10.63 -8.39
N ASN A 98 -1.45 11.61 -8.80
CA ASN A 98 -0.42 12.18 -7.93
C ASN A 98 -1.03 12.85 -6.70
N SER A 99 -2.15 13.56 -6.84
CA SER A 99 -2.85 14.20 -5.72
C SER A 99 -3.33 13.17 -4.70
N ILE A 100 -3.84 12.02 -5.15
CA ILE A 100 -4.22 10.91 -4.26
C ILE A 100 -3.00 10.38 -3.51
N LEU A 101 -1.89 10.12 -4.22
CA LEU A 101 -0.65 9.63 -3.60
C LEU A 101 -0.07 10.61 -2.57
N ASP A 102 -0.03 11.90 -2.91
CA ASP A 102 0.48 12.95 -2.05
C ASP A 102 -0.36 13.05 -0.78
N TRP A 103 -1.69 13.02 -0.91
CA TRP A 103 -2.59 13.00 0.25
C TRP A 103 -2.30 11.82 1.19
N HIS A 104 -2.17 10.59 0.68
CA HIS A 104 -1.86 9.42 1.52
C HIS A 104 -0.50 9.53 2.20
N LEU A 105 0.51 10.06 1.50
CA LEU A 105 1.87 10.22 2.04
C LEU A 105 1.96 11.33 3.10
N GLU A 106 1.23 12.42 2.91
CA GLU A 106 1.15 13.53 3.86
C GLU A 106 0.37 13.13 5.12
N ASN A 107 -0.66 12.29 4.98
CA ASN A 107 -1.48 11.80 6.09
C ASN A 107 -1.01 10.44 6.64
N ALA A 108 0.29 10.14 6.50
CA ALA A 108 0.86 8.89 7.00
C ALA A 108 0.72 8.74 8.53
N GLU A 109 0.71 9.84 9.28
CA GLU A 109 0.55 9.84 10.74
C GLU A 109 -0.82 9.33 11.17
N ASP A 110 -1.89 9.69 10.46
CA ASP A 110 -3.26 9.19 10.72
C ASP A 110 -3.34 7.67 10.54
N LEU A 111 -2.61 7.14 9.55
CA LEU A 111 -2.52 5.70 9.32
C LEU A 111 -1.80 5.00 10.48
N VAL A 112 -0.73 5.61 10.99
CA VAL A 112 -0.02 5.15 12.18
C VAL A 112 -0.95 5.14 13.39
N GLU A 113 -1.74 6.19 13.60
CA GLU A 113 -2.71 6.25 14.69
C GLU A 113 -3.76 5.13 14.59
N GLN A 114 -4.29 4.87 13.39
CA GLN A 114 -5.22 3.75 13.16
C GLN A 114 -4.61 2.39 13.51
N PHE A 115 -3.32 2.18 13.21
CA PHE A 115 -2.63 0.96 13.62
C PHE A 115 -2.48 0.85 15.15
N VAL A 116 -2.12 1.94 15.83
CA VAL A 116 -1.96 1.97 17.29
C VAL A 116 -3.30 1.68 17.98
N GLN A 117 -4.40 2.18 17.42
CA GLN A 117 -5.76 1.94 17.92
C GLN A 117 -6.31 0.55 17.55
N GLY A 118 -5.57 -0.27 16.79
CA GLY A 118 -6.01 -1.61 16.38
C GLY A 118 -7.21 -1.61 15.42
N LYS A 119 -7.47 -0.50 14.72
CA LYS A 119 -8.61 -0.35 13.80
C LYS A 119 -8.40 -1.02 12.45
N LEU A 120 -7.17 -1.43 12.14
CA LEU A 120 -6.80 -2.06 10.87
C LEU A 120 -6.63 -3.56 11.07
N THR A 121 -7.32 -4.34 10.24
CA THR A 121 -7.14 -5.80 10.20
C THR A 121 -5.88 -6.13 9.41
N LEU A 122 -4.94 -6.84 10.05
CA LEU A 122 -3.69 -7.33 9.45
C LEU A 122 -3.57 -8.83 9.74
N PHE A 123 -2.83 -9.55 8.89
CA PHE A 123 -2.68 -11.01 8.94
C PHE A 123 -1.24 -11.44 8.64
#